data_AF-A0A350AIA2-F1
#
_entry.id   AF-A0A350AIA2-F1
#
_cell.length_a   1.000
_cell.length_b   1.000
_cell.length_c   1.000
_cell.angle_alpha   90.00
_cell.angle_beta   90.00
_cell.angle_gamma   90.00
#
_symmetry.space_group_name_H-M   'P 1'
#
loop_
_entity.id
_entity.type
_entity.pdbx_description
1 polymer ?
#
loop_
_entity_poly.entity_id
_entity_poly.type
_entity_poly.pdbx_seq_one_letter_code
_entity_poly.pdbx_strand_id
1 'polypeptide(L)' 'GAGEMIQMAGIAVKMGATKEQFDATCAVHPTMAEELVTMSKPVRVA' A
#
# COMPACT_ATOMS: atom_id res chain seq x y z
N GLY A 1 -11.84 8.34 -5.95
CA GLY A 1 -11.03 7.71 -4.89
C GLY A 1 -9.98 6.76 -5.43
N ALA A 2 -10.38 5.66 -6.08
CA ALA A 2 -9.43 4.62 -6.51
C ALA A 2 -8.36 5.12 -7.49
N GLY A 3 -8.71 5.99 -8.44
CA GLY A 3 -7.76 6.58 -9.40
C GLY A 3 -6.69 7.45 -8.72
N GLU A 4 -7.10 8.23 -7.73
CA GLU A 4 -6.23 9.10 -6.93
C GLU A 4 -5.32 8.27 -6.02
N MET A 5 -5.84 7.21 -5.40
CA MET A 5 -5.05 6.28 -4.58
C MET A 5 -4.00 5.54 -5.41
N ILE A 6 -4.38 5.00 -6.58
CA ILE A 6 -3.44 4.23 -7.41
C ILE A 6 -2.39 5.14 -8.07
N GLN A 7 -2.69 6.41 -8.34
CA GLN A 7 -1.69 7.36 -8.82
C GLN A 7 -0.54 7.54 -7.84
N MET A 8 -0.84 7.67 -6.54
CA MET A 8 0.17 7.79 -5.49
C MET A 8 0.91 6.46 -5.26
N ALA A 9 0.20 5.33 -5.22
CA ALA A 9 0.83 4.01 -5.09
C ALA A 9 1.76 3.70 -6.27
N GLY A 10 1.41 4.16 -7.49
CA GLY A 10 2.24 4.04 -8.68
C GLY A 10 3.61 4.70 -8.55
N ILE A 11 3.73 5.81 -7.81
CA ILE A 11 5.03 6.45 -7.53
C ILE A 11 5.89 5.53 -6.67
N ALA A 12 5.35 4.97 -5.59
CA ALA A 12 6.08 4.06 -4.71
C ALA A 12 6.55 2.79 -5.46
N VAL A 13 5.67 2.20 -6.27
CA VAL A 13 6.02 1.05 -7.12
C VAL A 13 7.12 1.43 -8.13
N LYS A 14 7.05 2.61 -8.75
CA LYS A 14 8.08 3.08 -9.69
C LYS A 14 9.44 3.29 -9.02
N MET A 15 9.46 3.64 -7.73
CA MET A 15 10.67 3.74 -6.91
C MET A 15 11.19 2.38 -6.43
N GLY A 16 10.51 1.27 -6.75
CA GLY A 16 10.91 -0.07 -6.35
C GLY A 16 10.54 -0.42 -4.91
N ALA A 17 9.47 0.18 -4.38
CA ALA A 17 9.04 -0.09 -3.01
C ALA A 17 8.70 -1.57 -2.78
N THR A 18 9.18 -2.15 -1.69
CA THR A 18 8.90 -3.52 -1.26
C THR A 18 7.73 -3.59 -0.28
N LYS A 19 7.20 -4.78 -0.03
CA LYS A 19 6.08 -4.97 0.89
C LYS A 19 6.38 -4.48 2.31
N GLU A 20 7.62 -4.67 2.76
CA GLU A 20 8.09 -4.21 4.07
C GLU A 20 8.03 -2.68 4.19
N GLN A 21 8.24 -1.95 3.10
CA GLN A 21 8.14 -0.48 3.10
C GLN A 21 6.69 0.00 3.15
N PHE A 22 5.76 -0.74 2.53
CA PHE A 22 4.33 -0.47 2.70
C PHE A 22 3.91 -0.73 4.16
N ASP A 23 4.36 -1.83 4.77
CA ASP A 23 4.04 -2.16 6.17
C ASP A 23 4.64 -1.21 7.20
N ALA A 24 5.80 -0.64 6.89
CA ALA A 24 6.44 0.36 7.74
C ALA A 24 5.76 1.75 7.65
N THR A 25 4.85 1.96 6.69
CA THR A 25 4.18 3.24 6.50
C THR A 25 3.02 3.40 7.48
N CYS A 26 2.95 4.56 8.15
CA CYS A 26 1.84 4.86 9.07
C CYS A 26 0.51 4.96 8.32
N ALA A 27 -0.49 4.24 8.79
CA ALA A 27 -1.86 4.31 8.29
C ALA A 27 -2.51 5.66 8.60
N VAL A 28 -3.26 6.21 7.63
CA VAL A 28 -4.10 7.38 7.83
C VAL A 28 -5.54 6.92 8.03
N HIS A 29 -6.05 7.04 9.26
CA HIS A 29 -7.38 6.59 9.65
C HIS A 29 -8.36 7.77 9.80
N PRO A 30 -9.61 7.69 9.31
CA PRO A 30 -10.23 6.59 8.56
C PRO A 30 -10.16 6.82 7.04
N THR A 31 -9.48 5.94 6.29
CA THR A 31 -9.41 6.05 4.82
C THR A 31 -9.41 4.69 4.14
N MET A 32 -10.01 4.60 2.95
CA MET A 32 -9.88 3.39 2.13
C MET A 32 -8.43 3.05 1.74
N ALA A 33 -7.53 4.04 1.76
CA ALA A 33 -6.12 3.86 1.44
C ALA A 33 -5.33 3.18 2.57
N GLU A 34 -5.82 3.22 3.80
CA GLU A 34 -5.11 2.63 4.96
C GLU A 34 -4.90 1.13 4.79
N GLU A 35 -5.85 0.44 4.13
CA GLU A 35 -5.74 -0.98 3.79
C GLU A 35 -4.52 -1.30 2.92
N LEU A 36 -4.04 -0.36 2.09
CA LEU A 36 -2.86 -0.59 1.25
C LEU A 36 -1.56 -0.78 2.06
N VAL A 37 -1.50 -0.23 3.27
CA VAL A 37 -0.32 -0.27 4.16
C VAL A 37 -0.49 -1.18 5.37
N THR A 38 -1.65 -1.86 5.50
CA THR A 38 -1.94 -2.78 6.62
C THR A 38 -2.20 -4.23 6.17
N MET A 39 -2.05 -4.55 4.88
CA MET A 39 -2.19 -5.90 4.32
C MET A 39 -1.10 -6.87 4.83
N SER A 40 -1.27 -7.45 6.01
CA SER A 40 -0.21 -8.23 6.68
C SER A 40 -0.04 -9.69 6.21
N LYS A 41 -1.08 -10.34 5.71
CA LYS A 41 -1.06 -11.79 5.40
C LYS A 41 -1.32 -12.05 3.92
N PRO A 42 -0.42 -12.77 3.22
CA PRO A 42 -0.65 -13.15 1.83
C PRO A 42 -1.72 -14.25 1.73
N VAL A 43 -2.56 -14.18 0.69
CA VAL A 43 -3.58 -15.21 0.41
C VAL A 43 -2.96 -16.45 -0.26
N ARG A 44 -1.86 -16.28 -0.98
CA ARG A 44 -1.12 -17.35 -1.68
C ARG A 44 0.38 -17.10 -1.55
N VAL A 45 1.14 -18.17 -1.47
CA VAL A 45 2.60 -18.16 -1.58
C VAL A 45 2.99 -18.81 -2.91
N ALA A 46 4.11 -18.37 -3.49
CA ALA A 46 4.66 -18.96 -4.71
C ALA A 46 5.25 -20.34 -4.45
#